data_AF-A0A6G3MM16-F1
#
_entry.id   AF-A0A6G3MM16-F1
#
_cell.length_a   1.000
_cell.length_b   1.000
_cell.length_c   1.000
_cell.angle_alpha   90.00
_cell.angle_beta   90.00
_cell.angle_gamma   90.00
#
_symmetry.space_group_name_H-M   'P 1'
#
loop_
_entity.id
_entity.type
_entity.pdbx_description
1 polymer ?
#
loop_
_entity_poly.entity_id
_entity_poly.type
_entity_poly.pdbx_seq_one_letter_code
_entity_poly.pdbx_strand_id
1 'polypeptide(L)'
;MGLMLLFYVYFQKQQSLTEFINFIKVVYLIHHQEQRVVECEALASRFEISSDQVVKRIQTLLDEKEIQGFMDDRGKFVFITDEDLRNISQHIVNKGRCSLNDLSKNFGAILKM
;
A
#
# COMPACT_ATOMS: atom_id res chain seq x y z
N MET A 1 -4.72 35.99 17.95
CA MET A 1 -5.41 34.72 18.31
C MET A 1 -5.64 33.80 17.11
N GLY A 2 -6.07 34.29 15.93
CA GLY A 2 -6.35 33.43 14.75
C GLY A 2 -5.13 32.71 14.11
N LEU A 3 -3.95 33.34 14.07
CA LEU A 3 -2.73 32.73 13.50
C LEU A 3 -2.23 31.51 14.30
N MET A 4 -2.37 31.52 15.62
CA MET A 4 -1.96 30.42 16.49
C MET A 4 -2.86 29.18 16.30
N LEU A 5 -4.17 29.41 16.10
CA LEU A 5 -5.13 28.34 15.77
C LEU A 5 -4.82 27.71 14.41
N LEU A 6 -4.52 28.53 13.39
CA LEU A 6 -4.10 28.05 12.07
C LEU A 6 -2.82 27.20 12.15
N PHE A 7 -1.83 27.67 12.92
CA PHE A 7 -0.58 26.93 13.12
C PHE A 7 -0.83 25.59 13.84
N TYR A 8 -1.65 25.57 14.88
CA TYR A 8 -1.99 24.35 15.61
C TYR A 8 -2.71 23.33 14.73
N VAL A 9 -3.70 23.77 13.94
CA VAL A 9 -4.43 22.91 12.98
C VAL A 9 -3.48 22.38 11.91
N TYR A 10 -2.59 23.22 11.38
CA TYR A 10 -1.59 22.81 10.39
C TYR A 10 -0.61 21.78 10.96
N PHE A 11 -0.13 21.99 12.18
CA PHE A 11 0.77 21.08 12.88
C PHE A 11 0.12 19.71 13.16
N GLN A 12 -1.13 19.69 13.64
CA GLN A 12 -1.91 18.47 13.82
C GLN A 12 -2.10 17.69 12.51
N LYS A 13 -2.37 18.39 11.40
CA LYS A 13 -2.53 17.77 10.09
C LYS A 13 -1.22 17.18 9.55
N GLN A 14 -0.08 17.80 9.83
CA GLN A 14 1.25 17.27 9.49
C GLN A 14 1.60 16.03 10.31
N GLN A 15 1.27 16.04 11.61
CA GLN A 15 1.48 14.89 12.49
C GLN A 15 0.65 13.68 12.04
N SER A 16 -0.64 13.87 11.71
CA SER A 16 -1.50 12.76 11.25
C SER A 16 -1.07 12.18 9.90
N LEU A 17 -0.47 12.99 9.01
CA LEU A 17 0.12 12.50 7.77
C LEU A 17 1.36 11.63 8.04
N THR A 18 2.23 12.07 8.95
CA THR A 18 3.43 11.32 9.34
C THR A 18 3.05 9.99 10.00
N GLU A 19 2.06 10.00 10.89
CA GLU A 19 1.52 8.80 11.52
C GLU A 19 0.85 7.86 10.50
N PHE A 20 0.17 8.40 9.49
CA PHE A 20 -0.39 7.63 8.38
C PHE A 20 0.70 6.93 7.55
N ILE A 21 1.74 7.67 7.14
CA ILE A 21 2.86 7.12 6.38
C ILE A 21 3.59 6.06 7.21
N ASN A 22 3.85 6.36 8.48
CA ASN A 22 4.47 5.41 9.41
C ASN A 22 3.60 4.19 9.62
N PHE A 23 2.28 4.33 9.72
CA PHE A 23 1.37 3.19 9.83
C PHE A 23 1.45 2.30 8.60
N ILE A 24 1.38 2.87 7.39
CA ILE A 24 1.51 2.11 6.13
C ILE A 24 2.89 1.43 6.05
N LYS A 25 3.97 2.14 6.41
CA LYS A 25 5.34 1.58 6.40
C LYS A 25 5.55 0.51 7.46
N VAL A 26 4.98 0.67 8.65
CA VAL A 26 4.99 -0.35 9.71
C VAL A 26 4.18 -1.56 9.27
N VAL A 27 3.02 -1.36 8.63
CA VAL A 27 2.27 -2.46 8.03
C VAL A 27 3.12 -3.16 6.94
N TYR A 28 3.81 -2.41 6.10
CA TYR A 28 4.74 -2.98 5.11
C TYR A 28 5.87 -3.80 5.76
N LEU A 29 6.53 -3.27 6.79
CA LEU A 29 7.70 -3.88 7.44
C LEU A 29 7.34 -5.04 8.38
N ILE A 30 6.24 -4.94 9.13
CA ILE A 30 5.81 -6.00 10.05
C ILE A 30 5.19 -7.16 9.27
N HIS A 31 4.46 -6.89 8.19
CA HIS A 31 3.64 -7.91 7.54
C HIS A 31 4.30 -8.56 6.33
N HIS A 32 5.65 -8.61 6.29
CA HIS A 32 6.40 -9.47 5.37
C HIS A 32 5.96 -10.95 5.39
N GLN A 33 5.11 -11.38 6.34
CA GLN A 33 4.72 -12.78 6.49
C GLN A 33 3.20 -13.09 6.50
N GLU A 34 2.27 -12.19 6.87
CA GLU A 34 0.86 -12.62 7.09
C GLU A 34 -0.30 -11.73 6.57
N GLN A 35 -0.16 -10.40 6.45
CA GLN A 35 -1.23 -9.55 5.86
C GLN A 35 -0.68 -8.36 5.07
N ARG A 36 -0.56 -8.51 3.75
CA ARG A 36 -0.10 -7.48 2.80
C ARG A 36 -1.24 -6.71 2.13
N VAL A 37 -2.45 -6.80 2.67
CA VAL A 37 -3.65 -6.17 2.11
C VAL A 37 -4.19 -5.14 3.10
N VAL A 38 -4.35 -3.89 2.64
CA VAL A 38 -4.90 -2.78 3.41
C VAL A 38 -6.26 -2.40 2.83
N GLU A 39 -7.28 -2.37 3.66
CA GLU A 39 -8.60 -1.85 3.28
C GLU A 39 -8.60 -0.33 3.45
N CYS A 40 -8.79 0.42 2.35
CA CYS A 40 -8.70 1.88 2.40
C CYS A 40 -9.79 2.49 3.28
N GLU A 41 -10.97 1.86 3.37
CA GLU A 41 -12.06 2.29 4.26
C GLU A 41 -11.71 2.12 5.74
N ALA A 42 -11.08 1.00 6.13
CA ALA A 42 -10.62 0.81 7.49
C ALA A 42 -9.54 1.84 7.86
N LEU A 43 -8.65 2.14 6.91
CA LEU A 43 -7.62 3.16 7.09
C LEU A 43 -8.20 4.57 7.16
N ALA A 44 -9.20 4.86 6.33
CA ALA A 44 -9.95 6.13 6.33
C ALA A 44 -10.62 6.37 7.68
N SER A 45 -11.34 5.36 8.19
CA SER A 45 -11.99 5.40 9.50
C SER A 45 -10.99 5.61 10.64
N ARG A 46 -9.80 4.99 10.57
CA ARG A 46 -8.76 5.12 11.60
C ARG A 46 -8.17 6.53 11.68
N PHE A 47 -8.03 7.19 10.55
CA PHE A 47 -7.39 8.51 10.45
C PHE A 47 -8.39 9.67 10.29
N GLU A 48 -9.70 9.38 10.41
CA GLU A 48 -10.79 10.35 10.27
C GLU A 48 -10.69 11.19 8.97
N ILE A 49 -10.32 10.52 7.87
CA ILE A 49 -10.23 11.10 6.53
C ILE A 49 -11.11 10.31 5.56
N SER A 50 -11.47 10.89 4.42
CA SER A 50 -12.19 10.16 3.36
C SER A 50 -11.31 9.08 2.73
N SER A 51 -11.91 7.97 2.27
CA SER A 51 -11.20 6.93 1.50
C SER A 51 -10.53 7.48 0.24
N ASP A 52 -11.11 8.47 -0.44
CA ASP A 52 -10.44 9.17 -1.55
C ASP A 52 -9.11 9.84 -1.15
N GLN A 53 -9.02 10.38 0.06
CA GLN A 53 -7.78 10.96 0.58
C GLN A 53 -6.76 9.87 0.91
N VAL A 54 -7.20 8.72 1.40
CA VAL A 54 -6.34 7.56 1.60
C VAL A 54 -5.76 7.09 0.26
N VAL A 55 -6.61 6.88 -0.74
CA VAL A 55 -6.20 6.44 -2.08
C VAL A 55 -5.20 7.42 -2.70
N LYS A 56 -5.48 8.72 -2.64
CA LYS A 56 -4.54 9.74 -3.13
C LYS A 56 -3.18 9.69 -2.44
N ARG A 57 -3.15 9.50 -1.12
CA ARG A 57 -1.89 9.39 -0.37
C ARG A 57 -1.13 8.12 -0.70
N ILE A 58 -1.81 6.98 -0.85
CA ILE A 58 -1.20 5.72 -1.30
C ILE A 58 -0.60 5.91 -2.69
N GLN A 59 -1.32 6.55 -3.61
CA GLN A 59 -0.82 6.84 -4.94
C GLN A 59 0.44 7.73 -4.91
N THR A 60 0.47 8.76 -4.08
CA THR A 60 1.68 9.57 -3.88
C THR A 60 2.86 8.73 -3.39
N LEU A 61 2.66 7.84 -2.42
CA LEU A 61 3.72 6.96 -1.92
C LEU A 61 4.21 5.95 -2.97
N LEU A 62 3.33 5.48 -3.87
CA LEU A 62 3.69 4.64 -5.02
C LEU A 62 4.52 5.43 -6.04
N ASP A 63 4.09 6.65 -6.36
CA ASP A 63 4.75 7.53 -7.33
C ASP A 63 6.15 7.94 -6.83
N GLU A 64 6.29 8.19 -5.52
CA GLU A 64 7.56 8.46 -4.84
C GLU A 64 8.43 7.21 -4.62
N LYS A 65 7.90 6.00 -4.92
CA LYS A 65 8.54 4.70 -4.70
C LYS A 65 8.91 4.41 -3.25
N GLU A 66 8.21 5.03 -2.31
CA GLU A 66 8.33 4.78 -0.88
C GLU A 66 7.66 3.45 -0.48
N ILE A 67 6.68 3.01 -1.26
CA ILE A 67 6.04 1.70 -1.18
C ILE A 67 5.89 1.11 -2.58
N GLN A 68 5.74 -0.21 -2.66
CA GLN A 68 5.45 -0.93 -3.89
C GLN A 68 4.18 -1.76 -3.71
N GLY A 69 3.33 -1.80 -4.73
CA GLY A 69 2.04 -2.47 -4.63
C GLY A 69 1.08 -2.06 -5.74
N PHE A 70 -0.17 -2.50 -5.62
CA PHE A 70 -1.25 -2.13 -6.53
C PHE A 70 -2.56 -1.94 -5.78
N MET A 71 -3.43 -1.12 -6.37
CA MET A 71 -4.82 -0.94 -5.92
C MET A 71 -5.71 -2.00 -6.56
N ASP A 72 -6.54 -2.64 -5.75
CA ASP A 72 -7.67 -3.46 -6.18
C ASP A 72 -8.88 -2.57 -6.51
N ASP A 73 -9.74 -3.02 -7.43
CA ASP A 73 -10.93 -2.27 -7.86
C ASP A 73 -11.96 -2.07 -6.72
N ARG A 74 -11.83 -2.85 -5.65
CA ARG A 74 -12.63 -2.80 -4.43
C ARG A 74 -12.10 -1.86 -3.35
N GLY A 75 -11.09 -1.03 -3.65
CA GLY A 75 -10.52 -0.09 -2.68
C GLY A 75 -9.59 -0.75 -1.65
N LYS A 76 -8.96 -1.88 -2.02
CA LYS A 76 -7.88 -2.48 -1.24
C LYS A 76 -6.55 -2.09 -1.86
N PHE A 77 -5.53 -1.90 -1.03
CA PHE A 77 -4.16 -1.77 -1.47
C PHE A 77 -3.40 -3.05 -1.13
N VAL A 78 -2.69 -3.62 -2.09
CA VAL A 78 -1.90 -4.84 -1.94
C VAL A 78 -0.43 -4.49 -2.07
N PHE A 79 0.35 -4.74 -1.02
CA PHE A 79 1.80 -4.54 -1.04
C PHE A 79 2.50 -5.61 -1.86
N ILE A 80 3.51 -5.19 -2.61
CA ILE A 80 4.44 -6.05 -3.35
C ILE A 80 5.85 -5.76 -2.83
N THR A 81 6.60 -6.81 -2.56
CA THR A 81 8.00 -6.74 -2.10
C THR A 81 8.96 -7.06 -3.24
N ASP A 82 10.25 -6.77 -3.06
CA ASP A 82 11.24 -7.23 -4.04
C ASP A 82 11.32 -8.77 -4.13
N GLU A 83 11.00 -9.50 -3.05
CA GLU A 83 10.94 -10.97 -3.09
C GLU A 83 9.80 -11.45 -3.98
N ASP A 84 8.65 -10.79 -3.92
CA ASP A 84 7.51 -11.07 -4.78
C ASP A 84 7.85 -10.92 -6.25
N LEU A 85 8.52 -9.81 -6.59
CA LEU A 85 9.00 -9.57 -7.96
C LEU A 85 10.01 -10.63 -8.40
N ARG A 86 10.91 -11.05 -7.50
CA ARG A 86 11.83 -12.17 -7.76
C ARG A 86 11.08 -13.48 -8.00
N ASN A 87 10.09 -13.81 -7.18
CA ASN A 87 9.27 -15.02 -7.33
C ASN A 87 8.51 -15.01 -8.67
N ILE A 88 7.94 -13.86 -9.06
CA ILE A 88 7.30 -13.68 -10.37
C ILE A 88 8.31 -13.91 -11.49
N SER A 89 9.48 -13.28 -11.42
CA SER A 89 10.52 -13.42 -12.45
C SER A 89 10.97 -14.89 -12.58
N GLN A 90 11.19 -15.58 -11.47
CA GLN A 90 11.61 -16.98 -11.46
C GLN A 90 10.52 -17.90 -12.01
N HIS A 91 9.25 -17.61 -11.70
CA HIS A 91 8.12 -18.35 -12.26
C HIS A 91 8.06 -18.20 -13.79
N ILE A 92 8.24 -16.98 -14.31
CA ILE A 92 8.26 -16.72 -15.76
C ILE A 92 9.44 -17.46 -16.41
N VAL A 93 10.65 -17.35 -15.85
CA VAL A 93 11.86 -18.00 -16.38
C VAL A 93 11.71 -19.52 -16.39
N ASN A 94 11.24 -20.12 -15.29
CA ASN A 94 11.07 -21.58 -15.19
C ASN A 94 10.01 -22.12 -16.15
N LYS A 95 8.93 -21.36 -16.38
CA LYS A 95 7.85 -21.77 -17.28
C LYS A 95 8.14 -21.46 -18.74
N GLY A 96 9.05 -20.53 -19.02
CA GLY A 96 9.40 -20.07 -20.36
C GLY A 96 8.26 -19.22 -20.97
N ARG A 97 7.34 -19.85 -21.69
CA ARG A 97 6.15 -19.16 -22.23
C ARG A 97 5.06 -19.12 -21.17
N CYS A 98 4.90 -17.97 -20.54
CA CYS A 98 3.86 -17.73 -19.54
C CYS A 98 2.84 -16.72 -20.10
N SER A 99 1.56 -17.09 -20.16
CA SER A 99 0.50 -16.12 -20.49
C SER A 99 0.13 -15.26 -19.28
N LEU A 100 -0.50 -14.11 -19.51
CA LEU A 100 -1.04 -13.31 -18.41
C LEU A 100 -2.06 -14.11 -17.57
N ASN A 101 -2.88 -14.93 -18.22
CA ASN A 101 -3.86 -15.79 -17.52
C ASN A 101 -3.17 -16.83 -16.63
N ASP A 102 -2.02 -17.37 -17.06
CA ASP A 102 -1.22 -18.27 -16.23
C ASP A 102 -0.68 -17.57 -14.99
N LEU A 103 -0.14 -16.37 -15.15
CA LEU A 103 0.36 -15.57 -14.03
C LEU A 103 -0.76 -15.24 -13.05
N SER A 104 -1.90 -14.75 -13.54
CA SER A 104 -3.04 -14.39 -12.71
C SER A 104 -3.56 -15.58 -11.89
N LYS A 105 -3.67 -16.77 -12.49
CA LYS A 105 -4.12 -17.98 -11.78
C LYS A 105 -3.18 -18.43 -10.68
N ASN A 106 -1.89 -18.18 -10.84
CA ASN A 106 -0.87 -18.56 -9.86
C ASN A 106 -0.46 -17.40 -8.96
N PHE A 107 -1.06 -16.22 -9.11
CA PHE A 107 -0.57 -14.98 -8.50
C PHE A 107 -0.51 -15.06 -6.98
N GLY A 108 -1.59 -15.51 -6.31
CA GLY A 108 -1.57 -15.72 -4.86
C GLY A 108 -0.47 -16.68 -4.41
N ALA A 109 -0.27 -17.79 -5.12
CA ALA A 109 0.77 -18.77 -4.80
C ALA A 109 2.19 -18.23 -5.05
N ILE A 110 2.41 -17.48 -6.14
CA ILE A 110 3.70 -16.85 -6.47
C ILE A 110 4.07 -15.82 -5.41
N LEU A 111 3.08 -15.03 -4.97
CA LEU A 111 3.27 -14.02 -3.95
C LEU A 111 3.34 -14.62 -2.55
N LYS A 112 2.91 -15.87 -2.33
CA LYS A 112 2.73 -16.48 -1.00
C LYS A 112 1.69 -15.69 -0.16
N MET A 113 0.60 -15.28 -0.78
CA MET A 113 -0.55 -14.59 -0.18
C MET A 113 -1.69 -15.55 0.13
#